data_AF-T1D4S3-F1
#
_entry.id   AF-T1D4S3-F1
#
_cell.length_a   1.000
_cell.length_b   1.000
_cell.length_c   1.000
_cell.angle_alpha   90.00
_cell.angle_beta   90.00
_cell.angle_gamma   90.00
#
_symmetry.space_group_name_H-M   'P 1'
#
loop_
_entity.id
_entity.type
_entity.pdbx_description
1 polymer ?
#
loop_
_entity_poly.entity_id
_entity_poly.type
_entity_poly.pdbx_seq_one_letter_code
_entity_poly.pdbx_strand_id
1 'polypeptide(L)'
;MKILALCVRSIYLWAIGVAVGAILACDVLSAPVILNAYQYLPSLGITSYDSGILLGKVYVRFNYMFNGLAILILIYELLMFNLSSKKSLFSLGMGILSVILIFLFTLYYTPAITNIQQEGAAFTGTEEFENISTQSEIVLNILFVTLSILFISRMMSTESLPITKTTRQRKK
;
A
#
# COMPACT_ATOMS: atom_id res chain seq x y z
N MET A 1 -23.86 -13.30 13.41
CA MET A 1 -22.41 -13.63 13.38
C MET A 1 -21.88 -13.91 11.97
N LYS A 2 -22.51 -14.75 11.13
CA LYS A 2 -22.07 -14.99 9.72
C LYS A 2 -21.97 -13.71 8.86
N ILE A 3 -22.99 -12.86 8.90
CA ILE A 3 -23.02 -11.59 8.16
C ILE A 3 -21.89 -10.64 8.60
N LEU A 4 -21.60 -10.57 9.90
CA LEU A 4 -20.51 -9.73 10.42
C LEU A 4 -19.15 -10.15 9.85
N ALA A 5 -18.86 -11.45 9.84
CA ALA A 5 -17.59 -11.97 9.29
C ALA A 5 -17.47 -11.70 7.77
N LEU A 6 -18.58 -11.78 7.04
CA LEU A 6 -18.63 -11.40 5.62
C LEU A 6 -18.36 -9.90 5.44
N CYS A 7 -19.02 -9.03 6.22
CA CYS A 7 -18.80 -7.59 6.16
C CYS A 7 -17.34 -7.22 6.45
N VAL A 8 -16.73 -7.82 7.48
CA VAL A 8 -15.31 -7.58 7.83
C VAL A 8 -14.40 -7.98 6.68
N ARG A 9 -14.62 -9.14 6.06
CA ARG A 9 -13.85 -9.59 4.89
C ARG A 9 -14.06 -8.69 3.68
N SER A 10 -15.29 -8.24 3.42
CA SER A 10 -15.59 -7.33 2.32
C SER A 10 -14.92 -5.97 2.50
N ILE A 11 -14.94 -5.42 3.72
CA ILE A 11 -14.25 -4.17 4.05
C ILE A 11 -12.74 -4.33 3.88
N TYR A 12 -12.19 -5.46 4.33
CA TYR A 12 -10.77 -5.79 4.17
C TYR A 12 -10.34 -5.83 2.69
N LEU A 13 -11.07 -6.59 1.86
CA LEU A 13 -10.81 -6.67 0.43
C LEU A 13 -11.00 -5.31 -0.26
N TRP A 14 -12.04 -4.57 0.11
CA TRP A 14 -12.28 -3.23 -0.42
C TRP A 14 -11.11 -2.28 -0.10
N ALA A 15 -10.60 -2.29 1.14
CA ALA A 15 -9.46 -1.48 1.53
C ALA A 15 -8.19 -1.81 0.72
N ILE A 16 -7.89 -3.10 0.51
CA ILE A 16 -6.77 -3.51 -0.35
C ILE A 16 -7.01 -3.05 -1.79
N GLY A 17 -8.21 -3.25 -2.33
CA GLY A 17 -8.55 -2.83 -3.69
C GLY A 17 -8.40 -1.33 -3.91
N VAL A 18 -8.84 -0.51 -2.94
CA VAL A 18 -8.64 0.95 -2.96
C VAL A 18 -7.15 1.29 -2.96
N ALA A 19 -6.34 0.61 -2.17
CA ALA A 19 -4.90 0.84 -2.13
C ALA A 19 -4.19 0.46 -3.43
N VAL A 20 -4.55 -0.67 -4.04
CA VAL A 20 -4.04 -1.08 -5.36
C VAL A 20 -4.40 -0.04 -6.43
N GLY A 21 -5.66 0.42 -6.44
CA GLY A 21 -6.11 1.48 -7.36
C GLY A 21 -5.40 2.81 -7.12
N ALA A 22 -5.14 3.16 -5.86
CA ALA A 22 -4.39 4.37 -5.49
C ALA A 22 -2.94 4.33 -5.96
N ILE A 23 -2.25 3.19 -5.82
CA ILE A 23 -0.89 3.02 -6.35
C ILE A 23 -0.90 3.19 -7.87
N LEU A 24 -1.82 2.50 -8.56
CA LEU A 24 -1.95 2.61 -10.02
C LEU A 24 -2.19 4.06 -10.47
N ALA A 25 -3.09 4.78 -9.79
CA ALA A 25 -3.43 6.16 -10.12
C ALA A 25 -2.26 7.12 -9.85
N CYS A 26 -1.56 6.97 -8.73
CA CYS A 26 -0.49 7.88 -8.34
C CYS A 26 0.81 7.62 -9.13
N ASP A 27 1.21 6.36 -9.24
CA ASP A 27 2.52 5.97 -9.76
C ASP A 27 2.48 5.82 -11.28
N VAL A 28 1.66 4.90 -11.80
CA VAL A 28 1.62 4.59 -13.24
C VAL A 28 0.99 5.71 -14.06
N LEU A 29 -0.07 6.33 -13.55
CA LEU A 29 -0.83 7.34 -14.31
C LEU A 29 -0.36 8.77 -14.02
N SER A 30 -0.23 9.16 -12.75
CA SER A 30 0.01 10.56 -12.39
C SER A 30 1.49 10.95 -12.43
N ALA A 31 2.41 10.08 -12.01
CA ALA A 31 3.85 10.40 -11.99
C ALA A 31 4.39 10.88 -13.34
N PRO A 32 4.17 10.20 -14.49
CA PRO A 32 4.69 10.69 -15.78
C PRO A 32 4.07 12.02 -16.19
N VAL A 33 2.80 12.27 -15.87
CA VAL A 33 2.12 13.54 -16.18
C VAL A 33 2.70 14.68 -15.33
N ILE A 34 2.94 14.45 -14.05
CA ILE A 34 3.49 15.45 -13.13
C ILE A 34 4.95 15.75 -13.47
N LEU A 35 5.77 14.72 -13.69
CA LEU A 35 7.19 14.91 -14.02
C LEU A 35 7.40 15.61 -15.36
N ASN A 36 6.49 15.43 -16.32
CA ASN A 36 6.51 16.13 -17.62
C ASN A 36 5.61 17.37 -17.66
N ALA A 37 5.19 17.92 -16.52
CA ALA A 37 4.27 19.06 -16.45
C ALA A 37 4.69 20.26 -17.31
N TYR A 38 6.00 20.51 -17.47
CA TYR A 38 6.54 21.57 -18.32
C TYR A 38 6.10 21.45 -19.79
N GLN A 39 5.95 20.23 -20.32
CA GLN A 39 5.49 20.01 -21.70
C GLN A 39 4.03 20.44 -21.91
N TYR A 40 3.22 20.38 -20.85
CA TYR A 40 1.80 20.71 -20.90
C TYR A 40 1.52 22.16 -20.50
N LEU A 41 2.29 22.72 -19.56
CA LEU A 41 2.14 24.09 -19.04
C LEU A 41 3.49 24.84 -19.03
N PRO A 42 4.08 25.12 -20.21
CA PRO A 42 5.37 25.81 -20.29
C PRO A 42 5.32 27.25 -19.75
N SER A 43 4.15 27.90 -19.80
CA SER A 43 3.94 29.26 -19.29
C SER A 43 4.08 29.39 -17.77
N LEU A 44 3.97 28.29 -17.02
CA LEU A 44 4.15 28.31 -15.57
C LEU A 44 5.61 28.24 -15.14
N GLY A 45 6.55 27.98 -16.07
CA GLY A 45 7.98 27.88 -15.76
C GLY A 45 8.34 26.77 -14.76
N ILE A 46 7.50 25.73 -14.64
CA ILE A 46 7.70 24.60 -13.72
C ILE A 46 8.94 23.83 -14.15
N THR A 47 9.94 23.75 -13.26
CA THR A 47 11.14 22.95 -13.49
C THR A 47 10.89 21.48 -13.14
N SER A 48 11.75 20.58 -13.60
CA SER A 48 11.69 19.16 -13.19
C SER A 48 11.81 18.98 -11.68
N TYR A 49 12.56 19.87 -11.01
CA TYR A 49 12.67 19.90 -9.56
C TYR A 49 11.31 20.22 -8.91
N ASP A 50 10.61 21.27 -9.38
CA ASP A 50 9.30 21.66 -8.86
C ASP A 50 8.26 20.55 -9.05
N SER A 51 8.29 19.88 -10.21
CA SER A 51 7.46 18.69 -10.47
C SER A 51 7.76 17.55 -9.50
N GLY A 52 9.04 17.31 -9.18
CA GLY A 52 9.45 16.32 -8.18
C GLY A 52 8.94 16.64 -6.78
N ILE A 53 8.96 17.93 -6.39
CA ILE A 53 8.37 18.39 -5.12
C ILE A 53 6.86 18.13 -5.10
N LEU A 54 6.16 18.45 -6.19
CA LEU A 54 4.72 18.21 -6.32
C LEU A 54 4.38 16.72 -6.17
N LEU A 55 5.10 15.85 -6.88
CA LEU A 55 4.92 14.40 -6.77
C LEU A 55 5.19 13.89 -5.34
N GLY A 56 6.27 14.37 -4.71
CA GLY A 56 6.58 14.06 -3.31
C GLY A 56 5.44 14.44 -2.36
N LYS A 57 4.80 15.59 -2.55
CA LYS A 57 3.62 16.01 -1.75
C LYS A 57 2.40 15.13 -1.99
N VAL A 58 2.25 14.51 -3.16
CA VAL A 58 1.20 13.53 -3.41
C VAL A 58 1.49 12.25 -2.63
N TYR A 59 2.72 11.72 -2.70
CA TYR A 59 3.12 10.52 -1.96
C TYR A 59 2.97 10.68 -0.44
N VAL A 60 3.38 11.83 0.13
CA VAL A 60 3.19 12.11 1.56
C VAL A 60 1.70 12.01 1.98
N ARG A 61 0.76 12.43 1.13
CA ARG A 61 -0.67 12.30 1.42
C ARG A 61 -1.14 10.84 1.38
N PHE A 62 -0.64 10.05 0.44
CA PHE A 62 -0.94 8.62 0.36
C PHE A 62 -0.32 7.81 1.51
N ASN A 63 0.78 8.27 2.11
CA ASN A 63 1.41 7.59 3.25
C ASN A 63 0.47 7.39 4.43
N TYR A 64 -0.41 8.36 4.73
CA TYR A 64 -1.39 8.20 5.80
C TYR A 64 -2.36 7.04 5.52
N MET A 65 -2.81 6.92 4.28
CA MET A 65 -3.68 5.83 3.83
C MET A 65 -2.95 4.49 3.88
N PHE A 66 -1.71 4.42 3.37
CA PHE A 66 -0.92 3.19 3.39
C PHE A 66 -0.59 2.74 4.81
N ASN A 67 -0.22 3.64 5.72
CA ASN A 67 0.02 3.29 7.12
C ASN A 67 -1.25 2.74 7.80
N GLY A 68 -2.42 3.35 7.53
CA GLY A 68 -3.70 2.82 7.99
C GLY A 68 -4.00 1.42 7.42
N LEU A 69 -3.72 1.20 6.14
CA LEU A 69 -3.85 -0.10 5.49
C LEU A 69 -2.92 -1.14 6.09
N ALA A 70 -1.66 -0.80 6.39
CA ALA A 70 -0.70 -1.72 7.00
C ALA A 70 -1.20 -2.24 8.36
N ILE A 71 -1.74 -1.36 9.20
CA ILE A 71 -2.34 -1.74 10.48
C ILE A 71 -3.53 -2.68 10.24
N LEU A 72 -4.40 -2.35 9.29
CA LEU A 72 -5.56 -3.16 8.93
C LEU A 72 -5.17 -4.55 8.41
N ILE A 73 -4.15 -4.66 7.56
CA ILE A 73 -3.60 -5.92 7.06
C ILE A 73 -3.06 -6.75 8.21
N LEU A 74 -2.22 -6.14 9.06
CA LEU A 74 -1.61 -6.84 10.20
C LEU A 74 -2.68 -7.41 11.14
N ILE A 75 -3.67 -6.60 11.52
CA ILE A 75 -4.77 -7.04 12.39
C ILE A 75 -5.57 -8.16 11.72
N TYR A 76 -6.01 -7.98 10.48
CA TYR A 76 -6.87 -8.95 9.80
C TYR A 76 -6.15 -10.29 9.58
N GLU A 77 -4.90 -10.27 9.09
CA GLU A 77 -4.13 -11.47 8.79
C GLU A 77 -3.78 -12.24 10.08
N LEU A 78 -3.40 -11.55 11.16
CA LEU A 78 -3.18 -12.19 12.47
C LEU A 78 -4.45 -12.81 13.05
N LEU A 79 -5.59 -12.12 12.96
CA LEU A 79 -6.87 -12.66 13.42
C LEU A 79 -7.28 -13.89 12.60
N MET A 80 -7.18 -13.82 11.27
CA MET A 80 -7.50 -14.96 10.41
C MET A 80 -6.58 -16.16 10.68
N PHE A 81 -5.29 -15.93 10.89
CA PHE A 81 -4.34 -17.01 11.20
C PHE A 81 -4.59 -17.66 12.56
N ASN A 82 -4.93 -16.88 13.58
CA ASN A 82 -5.15 -17.40 14.94
C ASN A 82 -6.52 -18.06 15.09
N LEU A 83 -7.57 -17.49 14.50
CA LEU A 83 -8.94 -17.97 14.71
C LEU A 83 -9.39 -18.97 13.64
N SER A 84 -8.90 -18.92 12.41
CA SER A 84 -9.42 -19.81 11.36
C SER A 84 -8.96 -21.26 11.54
N SER A 85 -9.86 -22.22 11.28
CA SER A 85 -9.53 -23.64 11.32
C SER A 85 -8.63 -24.10 10.16
N LYS A 86 -8.54 -23.30 9.09
CA LYS A 86 -7.58 -23.50 7.99
C LYS A 86 -6.65 -22.29 7.99
N LYS A 87 -5.36 -22.55 8.24
CA LYS A 87 -4.33 -21.52 8.33
C LYS A 87 -3.61 -21.41 6.99
N SER A 88 -3.80 -20.31 6.26
CA SER A 88 -2.99 -19.96 5.10
C SER A 88 -1.73 -19.20 5.53
N LEU A 89 -0.60 -19.92 5.60
CA LEU A 89 0.73 -19.29 5.79
C LEU A 89 1.08 -18.37 4.62
N PHE A 90 0.61 -18.69 3.41
CA PHE A 90 0.87 -17.90 2.22
C PHE A 90 0.23 -16.50 2.31
N SER A 91 -1.05 -16.41 2.66
CA SER A 91 -1.75 -15.12 2.78
C SER A 91 -1.16 -14.28 3.91
N LEU A 92 -0.81 -14.91 5.04
CA LEU A 92 -0.14 -14.23 6.15
C LEU A 92 1.23 -13.68 5.71
N GLY A 93 2.04 -14.49 5.00
CA GLY A 93 3.34 -14.07 4.48
C GLY A 93 3.24 -12.89 3.51
N MET A 94 2.28 -12.94 2.58
CA MET A 94 2.01 -11.84 1.65
C MET A 94 1.53 -10.57 2.37
N GLY A 95 0.72 -10.73 3.43
CA GLY A 95 0.29 -9.63 4.29
C GLY A 95 1.48 -8.98 5.01
N ILE A 96 2.33 -9.77 5.65
CA ILE A 96 3.54 -9.29 6.34
C ILE A 96 4.49 -8.59 5.36
N LEU A 97 4.74 -9.18 4.20
CA LEU A 97 5.57 -8.58 3.16
C LEU A 97 5.00 -7.23 2.70
N SER A 98 3.69 -7.14 2.47
CA SER A 98 3.03 -5.88 2.10
C SER A 98 3.20 -4.82 3.19
N VAL A 99 3.06 -5.18 4.47
CA VAL A 99 3.26 -4.26 5.60
C VAL A 99 4.70 -3.75 5.65
N ILE A 100 5.69 -4.62 5.46
CA ILE A 100 7.11 -4.23 5.42
C ILE A 100 7.34 -3.24 4.28
N LEU A 101 6.84 -3.53 3.08
CA LEU A 101 6.99 -2.65 1.91
C LEU A 101 6.29 -1.30 2.10
N ILE A 102 5.10 -1.29 2.72
CA ILE A 102 4.42 -0.06 3.10
C ILE A 102 5.31 0.77 4.01
N PHE A 103 5.81 0.21 5.12
CA PHE A 103 6.63 0.98 6.05
C PHE A 103 7.96 1.41 5.44
N LEU A 104 8.55 0.59 4.58
CA LEU A 104 9.76 0.96 3.86
C LEU A 104 9.49 2.16 2.94
N PHE A 105 8.36 2.19 2.24
CA PHE A 105 7.98 3.33 1.42
C PHE A 105 7.65 4.57 2.26
N THR A 106 6.80 4.42 3.30
CA THR A 106 6.23 5.55 4.04
C THR A 106 7.16 6.13 5.10
N LEU A 107 7.97 5.30 5.76
CA LEU A 107 8.82 5.68 6.89
C LEU A 107 10.30 5.81 6.54
N TYR A 108 10.74 5.26 5.40
CA TYR A 108 12.14 5.35 4.96
C TYR A 108 12.28 6.14 3.65
N TYR A 109 11.73 5.65 2.53
CA TYR A 109 11.98 6.30 1.23
C TYR A 109 11.33 7.66 1.09
N THR A 110 10.04 7.80 1.43
CA THR A 110 9.36 9.10 1.32
C THR A 110 10.06 10.20 2.13
N PRO A 111 10.34 10.02 3.44
CA PRO A 111 11.02 11.06 4.20
C PRO A 111 12.41 11.36 3.65
N ALA A 112 13.18 10.34 3.25
CA ALA A 112 14.51 10.54 2.70
C ALA A 112 14.50 11.36 1.40
N ILE A 113 13.60 11.04 0.46
CA ILE A 113 13.40 11.83 -0.76
C ILE A 113 13.00 13.27 -0.43
N THR A 114 12.05 13.45 0.49
CA THR A 114 11.58 14.81 0.86
C THR A 114 12.63 15.63 1.60
N ASN A 115 13.58 14.99 2.29
CA ASN A 115 14.67 15.67 2.97
C ASN A 115 15.69 16.20 1.96
N ILE A 116 16.15 15.35 1.02
CA ILE A 116 17.07 15.77 -0.05
C ILE A 116 16.43 16.88 -0.89
N GLN A 117 15.14 16.74 -1.19
CA GLN A 117 14.37 17.77 -1.89
C GLN A 117 14.36 19.14 -1.17
N GLN A 118 14.36 19.16 0.17
CA GLN A 118 14.39 20.40 0.96
C GLN A 118 15.76 21.09 0.92
N GLU A 119 16.83 20.35 0.63
CA GLU A 119 18.19 20.90 0.50
C GLU A 119 18.39 21.67 -0.81
N GLY A 120 17.49 21.47 -1.78
CA GLY A 120 17.40 22.25 -3.02
C GLY A 120 17.77 21.47 -4.28
N ALA A 121 17.58 22.13 -5.42
CA ALA A 121 17.70 21.48 -6.74
C ALA A 121 19.09 20.87 -7.03
N ALA A 122 20.16 21.44 -6.46
CA ALA A 122 21.52 20.93 -6.64
C ALA A 122 21.69 19.49 -6.11
N PHE A 123 20.96 19.12 -5.06
CA PHE A 123 21.05 17.80 -4.44
C PHE A 123 20.18 16.75 -5.15
N THR A 124 19.13 17.19 -5.84
CA THR A 124 18.25 16.29 -6.63
C THR A 124 18.86 15.84 -7.97
N GLY A 125 19.98 16.44 -8.39
CA GLY A 125 20.75 16.00 -9.56
C GLY A 125 21.87 15.02 -9.24
N THR A 126 21.97 14.55 -7.99
CA THR A 126 23.03 13.63 -7.55
C THR A 126 22.67 12.18 -7.81
N GLU A 127 23.69 11.34 -7.99
CA GLU A 127 23.53 9.88 -8.12
C GLU A 127 22.86 9.28 -6.87
N GLU A 128 23.10 9.87 -5.69
CA GLU A 128 22.45 9.46 -4.44
C GLU A 128 20.92 9.66 -4.53
N PHE A 129 20.47 10.81 -5.02
CA PHE A 129 19.04 11.08 -5.19
C PHE A 129 18.40 10.17 -6.25
N GLU A 130 19.08 9.93 -7.36
CA GLU A 130 18.60 9.02 -8.40
C GLU A 130 18.42 7.60 -7.85
N ASN A 131 19.39 7.11 -7.08
CA ASN A 131 19.34 5.80 -6.45
C ASN A 131 18.16 5.67 -5.48
N ILE A 132 17.98 6.64 -4.57
CA ILE A 132 16.90 6.54 -3.58
C ILE A 132 15.51 6.70 -4.21
N SER A 133 15.39 7.57 -5.22
CA SER A 133 14.15 7.74 -5.98
C SER A 133 13.79 6.46 -6.72
N THR A 134 14.73 5.87 -7.45
CA THR A 134 14.52 4.63 -8.22
C THR A 134 14.18 3.45 -7.31
N GLN A 135 14.88 3.31 -6.18
CA GLN A 135 14.59 2.25 -5.21
C GLN A 135 13.17 2.40 -4.63
N SER A 136 12.73 3.63 -4.37
CA SER A 136 11.38 3.88 -3.86
C SER A 136 10.29 3.45 -4.85
N GLU A 137 10.51 3.70 -6.14
CA GLU A 137 9.61 3.27 -7.23
C GLU A 137 9.54 1.74 -7.31
N ILE A 138 10.69 1.07 -7.24
CA ILE A 138 10.76 -0.40 -7.23
C ILE A 138 9.97 -0.96 -6.04
N VAL A 139 10.12 -0.37 -4.85
CA VAL A 139 9.39 -0.81 -3.65
C VAL A 139 7.87 -0.63 -3.82
N LEU A 140 7.43 0.47 -4.41
CA LEU A 140 6.02 0.73 -4.67
C LEU A 140 5.45 -0.24 -5.73
N ASN A 141 6.23 -0.57 -6.76
CA ASN A 141 5.88 -1.58 -7.76
C ASN A 141 5.76 -2.99 -7.17
N ILE A 142 6.71 -3.39 -6.32
CA ILE A 142 6.64 -4.68 -5.62
C ILE A 142 5.43 -4.69 -4.68
N LEU A 143 5.15 -3.58 -3.99
CA LEU A 143 3.97 -3.44 -3.13
C LEU A 143 2.67 -3.60 -3.94
N PHE A 144 2.57 -2.97 -5.11
CA PHE A 144 1.42 -3.12 -6.00
C PHE A 144 1.16 -4.59 -6.36
N VAL A 145 2.19 -5.32 -6.77
CA VAL A 145 2.09 -6.75 -7.10
C VAL A 145 1.71 -7.58 -5.88
N THR A 146 2.35 -7.32 -4.73
CA THR A 146 2.13 -8.06 -3.49
C THR A 146 0.70 -7.89 -2.98
N LEU A 147 0.18 -6.66 -2.98
CA LEU A 147 -1.21 -6.37 -2.60
C LEU A 147 -2.21 -6.97 -3.59
N SER A 148 -1.91 -6.97 -4.88
CA SER A 148 -2.76 -7.58 -5.91
C SER A 148 -2.86 -9.10 -5.71
N ILE A 149 -1.73 -9.77 -5.46
CA ILE A 149 -1.72 -11.21 -5.15
C ILE A 149 -2.45 -11.48 -3.83
N LEU A 150 -2.24 -10.67 -2.79
CA LEU A 150 -2.93 -10.82 -1.51
C LEU A 150 -4.45 -10.67 -1.67
N PHE A 151 -4.90 -9.68 -2.43
CA PHE A 151 -6.31 -9.46 -2.77
C PHE A 151 -6.91 -10.70 -3.44
N ILE A 152 -6.28 -11.20 -4.52
CA ILE A 152 -6.75 -12.35 -5.28
C ILE A 152 -6.76 -13.61 -4.39
N SER A 153 -5.68 -13.84 -3.64
CA SER A 153 -5.56 -14.97 -2.70
C SER A 153 -6.69 -14.96 -1.67
N ARG A 154 -6.98 -13.79 -1.08
CA ARG A 154 -8.03 -13.63 -0.07
C ARG A 154 -9.42 -13.64 -0.66
N MET A 155 -9.60 -13.23 -1.91
CA MET A 155 -10.86 -13.36 -2.65
C MET A 155 -11.19 -14.84 -2.89
N MET A 156 -10.22 -15.65 -3.32
CA MET A 156 -10.43 -17.08 -3.63
C MET A 156 -10.49 -17.97 -2.38
N SER A 157 -9.87 -17.56 -1.27
CA SER A 157 -9.81 -18.36 -0.05
C SER A 157 -11.19 -18.58 0.57
N THR A 158 -11.54 -19.82 0.92
CA THR A 158 -12.79 -20.15 1.65
C THR A 158 -12.64 -19.98 3.18
N GLU A 159 -11.48 -19.50 3.63
CA GLU A 159 -11.23 -19.21 5.04
C GLU A 159 -12.26 -18.20 5.55
N SER A 160 -12.97 -18.59 6.60
CA SER A 160 -13.90 -17.75 7.31
C SER A 160 -13.51 -17.76 8.79
N LEU A 161 -13.79 -16.66 9.48
CA LEU A 161 -13.69 -16.63 10.93
C LEU A 161 -14.59 -17.73 11.52
N PRO A 162 -14.13 -18.46 12.54
CA PRO A 162 -14.92 -19.50 13.17
C PRO A 162 -16.18 -18.83 13.73
N ILE A 163 -17.33 -19.17 13.15
CA ILE A 163 -18.60 -18.85 13.77
C ILE A 163 -18.65 -19.72 15.01
N THR A 164 -18.71 -19.12 16.20
CA THR A 164 -18.97 -19.86 17.44
C THR A 164 -20.18 -20.75 17.17
N LYS A 165 -19.94 -22.05 17.03
CA LYS A 165 -21.02 -23.02 17.03
C LYS A 165 -21.60 -22.87 18.43
N THR A 166 -22.76 -22.24 18.55
CA THR A 166 -23.56 -22.39 19.76
C THR A 166 -23.77 -23.89 19.90
N THR A 167 -22.99 -24.48 20.80
CA THR A 167 -23.09 -25.87 21.17
C THR A 167 -24.49 -26.02 21.76
N ARG A 168 -25.46 -26.39 20.93
CA ARG A 168 -26.74 -26.91 21.41
C ARG A 168 -26.43 -28.30 21.95
N GLN A 169 -25.86 -28.35 23.16
CA GLN A 169 -25.77 -29.59 23.90
C GLN A 169 -27.20 -30.03 24.26
N ARG A 170 -27.49 -31.25 23.80
CA ARG A 170 -28.54 -32.21 24.15
C ARG A 170 -29.19 -32.05 25.54
N LYS A 171 -30.49 -32.31 25.60
CA LYS A 171 -31.09 -33.44 26.33
C LYS A 171 -32.18 -34.03 25.42
N LYS A 172 -31.93 -35.20 24.82
CA LYS A 172 -32.48 -36.51 25.21
C LYS A 172 -34.00 -36.47 25.30
#